data_AF-A0A948YTL9-F1
#
_entry.id   AF-A0A948YTL9-F1
#
_cell.length_a   1.000
_cell.length_b   1.000
_cell.length_c   1.000
_cell.angle_alpha   90.00
_cell.angle_beta   90.00
_cell.angle_gamma   90.00
#
_symmetry.space_group_name_H-M   'P 1'
#
loop_
_entity.id
_entity.type
_entity.pdbx_description
1 polymer ?
#
loop_
_entity_poly.entity_id
_entity_poly.type
_entity_poly.pdbx_seq_one_letter_code
_entity_poly.pdbx_strand_id
1 'polypeptide(L)'
;MRLLLFGGKGGVGKTTAAAAMALELALRHSERSLLLISTDPAHSLRDSFSGAKPPPNLKVLELDAQAYLHDFQEKNRQRLMEIASRGTFLDEEDINRFMELSLPGMDELMAFLEISRWVKEGAYDGIIMDTAPTGHTLRLMEMPDMIRKWLEALDAL
;
A
#
# COMPACT_ATOMS: atom_id res chain seq x y z
N MET A 1 -14.49 3.88 -10.86
CA MET A 1 -13.32 3.20 -10.30
C MET A 1 -13.74 1.92 -9.58
N ARG A 2 -13.02 0.80 -9.78
CA ARG A 2 -13.28 -0.50 -9.12
C ARG A 2 -12.02 -1.02 -8.43
N LEU A 3 -12.13 -1.45 -7.17
CA LEU A 3 -11.06 -2.13 -6.44
C LEU A 3 -11.38 -3.63 -6.34
N LEU A 4 -10.46 -4.49 -6.76
CA LEU A 4 -10.57 -5.94 -6.68
C LEU A 4 -9.44 -6.48 -5.80
N LEU A 5 -9.79 -7.16 -4.70
CA LEU A 5 -8.82 -7.74 -3.77
C LEU A 5 -8.79 -9.26 -3.89
N PHE A 6 -7.59 -9.83 -4.00
CA PHE A 6 -7.36 -11.28 -4.03
C PHE A 6 -6.76 -11.74 -2.70
N GLY A 7 -7.62 -12.27 -1.83
CA GLY A 7 -7.27 -12.74 -0.49
C GLY A 7 -7.29 -14.27 -0.36
N GLY A 8 -6.50 -14.81 0.57
CA GLY A 8 -6.42 -16.26 0.83
C GLY A 8 -5.13 -16.67 1.55
N LYS A 9 -4.97 -17.96 1.82
CA LYS A 9 -3.77 -18.52 2.45
C LYS A 9 -2.55 -18.44 1.52
N GLY A 10 -1.35 -18.72 2.03
CA GLY A 10 -0.15 -18.86 1.19
C GLY A 10 -0.31 -20.04 0.22
N GLY A 11 0.18 -19.91 -1.01
CA GLY A 11 0.22 -21.00 -1.99
C GLY A 11 -1.09 -21.32 -2.73
N VAL A 12 -2.20 -20.60 -2.50
CA VAL A 12 -3.50 -20.88 -3.16
C VAL A 12 -3.64 -20.27 -4.57
N GLY A 13 -2.58 -19.65 -5.11
CA GLY A 13 -2.59 -19.07 -6.47
C GLY A 13 -3.16 -17.65 -6.58
N LYS A 14 -3.14 -16.87 -5.50
CA LYS A 14 -3.67 -15.47 -5.47
C LYS A 14 -3.00 -14.57 -6.51
N THR A 15 -1.66 -14.57 -6.54
CA THR A 15 -0.85 -13.77 -7.46
C THR A 15 -1.17 -14.11 -8.91
N THR A 16 -1.25 -15.40 -9.24
CA THR A 16 -1.62 -15.86 -10.58
C THR A 16 -3.03 -15.41 -10.96
N ALA A 17 -4.00 -15.54 -10.06
CA ALA A 17 -5.37 -15.11 -10.31
C ALA A 17 -5.49 -13.59 -10.48
N ALA A 18 -4.79 -12.81 -9.65
CA ALA A 18 -4.74 -11.35 -9.74
C ALA A 18 -4.11 -10.89 -11.06
N ALA A 19 -2.97 -11.48 -11.44
CA ALA A 19 -2.29 -11.17 -12.71
C ALA A 19 -3.15 -11.54 -13.93
N ALA A 20 -3.76 -12.73 -13.94
CA ALA A 20 -4.65 -13.15 -15.01
C ALA A 20 -5.87 -12.23 -15.15
N MET A 21 -6.50 -11.84 -14.03
CA MET A 21 -7.62 -10.89 -14.04
C MET A 21 -7.20 -9.52 -14.56
N ALA A 22 -6.06 -8.99 -14.11
CA ALA A 22 -5.57 -7.70 -14.55
C ALA A 22 -5.27 -7.68 -16.06
N LEU A 23 -4.63 -8.73 -16.57
CA LEU A 23 -4.36 -8.91 -18.00
C LEU A 23 -5.67 -8.99 -18.81
N GLU A 24 -6.61 -9.81 -18.38
CA GLU A 24 -7.89 -9.97 -19.07
C GLU A 24 -8.68 -8.66 -19.15
N LEU A 25 -8.73 -7.91 -18.03
CA LEU A 25 -9.38 -6.60 -17.99
C LEU A 25 -8.67 -5.60 -18.91
N ALA A 26 -7.34 -5.60 -18.92
CA ALA A 26 -6.55 -4.69 -19.75
C ALA A 26 -6.78 -4.96 -21.25
N LEU A 27 -6.85 -6.23 -21.65
CA LEU A 27 -7.07 -6.64 -23.03
C LEU A 27 -8.50 -6.36 -23.51
N ARG A 28 -9.51 -6.54 -22.64
CA ARG A 28 -10.92 -6.29 -22.99
C ARG A 28 -11.31 -4.81 -22.99
N HIS A 29 -10.60 -4.00 -22.20
CA HIS A 29 -10.93 -2.59 -21.97
C HIS A 29 -9.69 -1.72 -22.19
N SER A 30 -9.25 -1.62 -23.44
CA SER A 30 -8.05 -0.86 -23.82
C SER A 30 -8.16 0.63 -23.51
N GLU A 31 -9.38 1.15 -23.33
CA GLU A 31 -9.67 2.52 -22.94
C GLU A 31 -9.46 2.80 -21.44
N ARG A 32 -9.40 1.76 -20.61
CA ARG A 32 -9.32 1.90 -19.14
C ARG A 32 -7.89 1.87 -18.65
N SER A 33 -7.56 2.78 -17.75
CA SER A 33 -6.32 2.79 -16.99
C SER A 33 -6.42 1.83 -15.80
N LEU A 34 -5.57 0.81 -15.76
CA LEU A 34 -5.57 -0.23 -14.73
C LEU A 34 -4.25 -0.26 -13.96
N LEU A 35 -4.35 -0.54 -12.66
CA LEU A 35 -3.21 -0.75 -11.79
C LEU A 35 -3.31 -2.13 -11.13
N LEU A 36 -2.29 -2.96 -11.32
CA LEU A 36 -2.08 -4.19 -10.56
C LEU A 36 -0.99 -3.92 -9.52
N ILE A 37 -1.34 -4.07 -8.24
CA ILE A 37 -0.41 -3.94 -7.12
C ILE A 37 -0.23 -5.27 -6.40
N SER A 38 0.96 -5.51 -5.87
CA SER A 38 1.19 -6.54 -4.85
C SER A 38 1.71 -5.92 -3.56
N THR A 39 1.15 -6.34 -2.44
CA THR A 39 1.68 -6.10 -1.09
C THR A 39 2.47 -7.29 -0.55
N ASP A 40 2.65 -8.36 -1.35
CA ASP A 40 3.39 -9.54 -0.93
C ASP A 40 4.90 -9.27 -1.01
N PRO A 41 5.66 -9.35 0.10
CA PRO A 41 7.10 -9.13 0.11
C PRO A 41 7.88 -10.20 -0.68
N ALA A 42 7.23 -11.31 -1.08
CA ALA A 42 7.88 -12.38 -1.84
C ALA A 42 8.17 -12.04 -3.32
N HIS A 43 7.86 -10.82 -3.80
CA HIS A 43 8.11 -10.35 -5.19
C HIS A 43 7.62 -11.30 -6.29
N SER A 44 6.61 -12.12 -5.98
CA SER A 44 6.12 -13.18 -6.87
C SER A 44 5.30 -12.65 -8.05
N LEU A 45 4.91 -11.38 -8.01
CA LEU A 45 4.08 -10.77 -9.03
C LEU A 45 4.89 -10.55 -10.31
N ARG A 46 6.08 -9.97 -10.23
CA ARG A 46 6.96 -9.79 -11.40
C ARG A 46 7.32 -11.13 -12.05
N ASP A 47 7.62 -12.13 -11.23
CA ASP A 47 7.93 -13.48 -11.72
C ASP A 47 6.76 -14.10 -12.49
N SER A 48 5.52 -13.81 -12.06
CA SER A 48 4.31 -14.29 -12.74
C SER A 48 4.16 -13.73 -14.17
N PHE A 49 4.79 -12.59 -14.48
CA PHE A 49 4.84 -12.06 -15.85
C PHE A 49 5.98 -12.66 -16.67
N SER A 50 6.96 -13.33 -16.06
CA SER A 50 8.06 -14.02 -16.77
C SER A 50 8.78 -13.13 -17.79
N GLY A 51 8.95 -11.84 -17.48
CA GLY A 51 9.58 -10.85 -18.38
C GLY A 51 8.68 -10.32 -19.50
N ALA A 52 7.44 -10.79 -19.62
CA ALA A 52 6.47 -10.23 -20.56
C ALA A 52 6.10 -8.80 -20.15
N LYS A 53 6.06 -7.91 -21.14
CA LYS A 53 5.62 -6.53 -20.93
C LYS A 53 4.09 -6.49 -20.81
N PRO A 54 3.52 -5.91 -19.73
CA PRO A 54 2.09 -5.71 -19.63
C PRO A 54 1.54 -4.83 -20.77
N PRO A 55 0.24 -4.95 -21.11
CA PRO A 55 -0.44 -3.99 -21.98
C PRO A 55 -0.21 -2.54 -21.53
N PRO A 56 -0.19 -1.56 -22.45
CA PRO A 56 0.17 -0.17 -22.13
C PRO A 56 -0.79 0.49 -21.14
N ASN A 57 -2.02 0.02 -21.07
CA ASN A 57 -3.05 0.48 -20.13
C ASN A 57 -3.03 -0.25 -18.78
N LEU A 58 -2.10 -1.19 -18.57
CA LEU A 58 -1.91 -1.89 -17.30
C LEU A 58 -0.56 -1.55 -16.69
N LYS A 59 -0.58 -0.83 -15.57
CA LYS A 59 0.60 -0.64 -14.73
C LYS A 59 0.69 -1.77 -13.71
N VAL A 60 1.89 -2.31 -13.53
CA VAL A 60 2.18 -3.36 -12.53
C VAL A 60 3.17 -2.79 -11.52
N LEU A 61 2.87 -2.92 -10.24
CA LEU A 61 3.65 -2.36 -9.14
C LEU A 61 3.77 -3.38 -8.00
N GLU A 62 4.98 -3.52 -7.47
CA GLU A 62 5.21 -4.18 -6.19
C GLU A 62 5.50 -3.08 -5.18
N LEU A 63 4.74 -3.05 -4.10
CA LEU A 63 4.85 -2.00 -3.10
C LEU A 63 6.12 -2.22 -2.25
N ASP A 64 7.03 -1.27 -2.34
CA ASP A 64 8.17 -1.16 -1.43
C ASP A 64 7.79 -0.19 -0.30
N ALA A 65 7.35 -0.76 0.83
CA ALA A 65 6.90 0.01 1.97
C ALA A 65 7.97 0.98 2.50
N GLN A 66 9.26 0.63 2.42
CA GLN A 66 10.34 1.48 2.89
C GLN A 66 10.51 2.69 1.99
N ALA A 67 10.49 2.49 0.67
CA ALA A 67 10.51 3.59 -0.29
C ALA A 67 9.29 4.51 -0.11
N TYR A 68 8.09 3.95 0.09
CA TYR A 68 6.89 4.74 0.32
C TYR A 68 6.91 5.50 1.65
N LEU A 69 7.46 4.89 2.70
CA LEU A 69 7.64 5.54 3.99
C LEU A 69 8.62 6.72 3.88
N HIS A 70 9.74 6.53 3.19
CA HIS A 70 10.71 7.59 2.94
C HIS A 70 10.06 8.75 2.16
N ASP A 71 9.37 8.45 1.07
CA ASP A 71 8.62 9.46 0.28
C ASP A 71 7.58 10.20 1.13
N PHE A 72 6.88 9.47 2.02
CA PHE A 72 5.89 10.05 2.93
C PHE A 72 6.55 11.00 3.93
N GLN A 73 7.68 10.58 4.53
CA GLN A 73 8.47 11.39 5.46
C GLN A 73 8.96 12.67 4.80
N GLU A 74 9.56 12.59 3.61
CA GLU A 74 10.05 13.76 2.90
C GLU A 74 8.92 14.76 2.59
N LYS A 75 7.78 14.27 2.09
CA LYS A 75 6.61 15.11 1.77
C LYS A 75 6.00 15.78 2.99
N ASN A 76 6.09 15.15 4.16
CA ASN A 76 5.46 15.63 5.39
C ASN A 76 6.46 16.17 6.42
N ARG A 77 7.76 16.25 6.08
CA ARG A 77 8.84 16.62 7.01
C ARG A 77 8.52 17.86 7.82
N GLN A 78 8.09 18.93 7.17
CA GLN A 78 7.80 20.20 7.86
C GLN A 78 6.66 20.06 8.88
N ARG A 79 5.61 19.28 8.57
CA ARG A 79 4.49 19.03 9.50
C ARG A 79 4.90 18.11 10.64
N LEU A 80 5.70 17.08 10.35
CA LEU A 80 6.25 16.20 11.38
C LEU A 80 7.12 17.00 12.36
N MET A 81 7.95 17.92 11.87
CA MET A 81 8.74 18.83 12.72
C MET A 81 7.87 19.81 13.51
N GLU A 82 6.76 20.29 12.94
CA GLU A 82 5.82 21.14 13.67
C GLU A 82 5.11 20.38 14.80
N ILE A 83 4.74 19.12 14.58
CA ILE A 83 4.17 18.25 15.62
C ILE A 83 5.22 17.97 16.70
N ALA A 84 6.46 17.66 16.30
CA ALA A 84 7.60 17.43 17.20
C ALA A 84 7.82 18.62 18.14
N SER A 85 7.92 19.82 17.58
CA SER A 85 8.18 21.05 18.34
C SER A 85 7.02 21.47 19.25
N ARG A 86 5.80 20.96 19.01
CA ARG A 86 4.63 21.19 19.86
C ARG A 86 4.40 20.11 20.92
N GLY A 87 4.96 18.91 20.73
CA GLY A 87 4.83 17.78 21.67
C GLY A 87 5.97 17.72 22.69
N THR A 88 5.64 17.70 23.98
CA THR A 88 6.62 17.81 25.08
C THR A 88 7.43 16.53 25.39
N PHE A 89 7.48 15.53 24.50
CA PHE A 89 8.02 14.20 24.86
C PHE A 89 8.94 13.52 23.85
N LEU A 90 9.05 14.00 22.61
CA LEU A 90 9.91 13.38 21.60
C LEU A 90 10.70 14.48 20.89
N ASP A 91 12.03 14.42 20.99
CA ASP A 91 12.90 15.31 20.24
C ASP A 91 13.01 14.87 18.76
N GLU A 92 13.70 15.68 17.94
CA GLU A 92 13.87 15.41 16.51
C GLU A 92 14.58 14.07 16.26
N GLU A 93 15.48 13.65 17.16
CA GLU A 93 16.18 12.36 17.09
C GLU A 93 15.25 11.20 17.44
N ASP A 94 14.43 11.31 18.48
CA ASP A 94 13.46 10.29 18.89
C ASP A 94 12.41 10.05 17.80
N ILE A 95 11.98 11.10 17.10
CA ILE A 95 11.06 10.98 15.97
C ILE A 95 11.75 10.33 14.78
N ASN A 96 12.95 10.76 14.41
CA ASN A 96 13.68 10.12 13.33
C ASN A 96 13.92 8.64 13.63
N ARG A 97 14.26 8.30 14.87
CA ARG A 97 14.48 6.92 15.31
C ARG A 97 13.19 6.10 15.35
N PHE A 98 12.08 6.67 15.79
CA PHE A 98 10.75 6.05 15.72
C PHE A 98 10.32 5.81 14.27
N MET A 99 10.66 6.72 13.37
CA MET A 99 10.35 6.68 11.95
C MET A 99 11.30 5.77 11.15
N GLU A 100 12.51 5.50 11.65
CA GLU A 100 13.47 4.50 11.13
C GLU A 100 13.17 3.08 11.61
N LEU A 101 12.46 2.93 12.72
CA LEU A 101 11.99 1.61 13.17
C LEU A 101 10.88 1.14 12.24
N SER A 102 11.13 0.06 11.50
CA SER A 102 10.09 -0.70 10.78
C SER A 102 9.13 -1.31 11.80
N LEU A 103 8.17 -0.53 12.28
CA LEU A 103 7.16 -0.99 13.22
C LEU A 103 6.34 -2.12 12.58
N PRO A 104 5.91 -3.13 13.36
CA PRO A 104 4.97 -4.12 12.86
C PRO A 104 3.70 -3.43 12.33
N GLY A 105 3.32 -3.68 11.09
CA GLY A 105 2.15 -3.04 10.46
C GLY A 105 2.48 -1.87 9.53
N MET A 106 3.76 -1.45 9.42
CA MET A 106 4.14 -0.34 8.54
C MET A 106 3.93 -0.64 7.06
N ASP A 107 4.17 -1.87 6.64
CA ASP A 107 3.96 -2.28 5.25
C ASP A 107 2.48 -2.13 4.86
N GLU A 108 1.59 -2.58 5.75
CA GLU A 108 0.15 -2.45 5.59
C GLU A 108 -0.29 -0.98 5.65
N LEU A 109 0.26 -0.18 6.57
CA LEU A 109 -0.07 1.24 6.66
C LEU A 109 0.32 1.99 5.38
N MET A 110 1.54 1.78 4.87
CA MET A 110 2.00 2.45 3.65
C MET A 110 1.17 2.02 2.44
N ALA A 111 0.89 0.71 2.30
CA ALA A 111 -0.01 0.22 1.27
C ALA A 111 -1.40 0.86 1.37
N PHE A 112 -1.97 0.95 2.58
CA PHE A 112 -3.26 1.58 2.81
C PHE A 112 -3.27 3.06 2.41
N LEU A 113 -2.25 3.83 2.79
CA LEU A 113 -2.15 5.25 2.45
C LEU A 113 -2.05 5.48 0.94
N GLU A 114 -1.23 4.70 0.24
CA GLU A 114 -1.08 4.83 -1.22
C GLU A 114 -2.35 4.40 -1.97
N ILE A 115 -2.97 3.28 -1.58
CA ILE A 115 -4.24 2.86 -2.16
C ILE A 115 -5.31 3.93 -1.94
N SER A 116 -5.41 4.46 -0.71
CA SER A 116 -6.35 5.53 -0.37
C SER A 116 -6.11 6.79 -1.20
N ARG A 117 -4.84 7.12 -1.47
CA ARG A 117 -4.46 8.25 -2.32
C ARG A 117 -4.88 8.03 -3.76
N TRP A 118 -4.57 6.88 -4.38
CA TRP A 118 -4.98 6.57 -5.76
C TRP A 118 -6.49 6.55 -5.92
N VAL A 119 -7.19 6.03 -4.91
CA VAL A 119 -8.65 6.01 -4.85
C VAL A 119 -9.20 7.45 -4.82
N LYS A 120 -8.65 8.29 -3.95
CA LYS A 120 -9.10 9.69 -3.81
C LYS A 120 -8.82 10.53 -5.07
N GLU A 121 -7.67 10.32 -5.71
CA GLU A 121 -7.26 11.02 -6.92
C GLU A 121 -7.99 10.52 -8.18
N GLY A 122 -8.63 9.35 -8.13
CA GLY A 122 -9.19 8.71 -9.33
C GLY A 122 -8.11 8.39 -10.36
N ALA A 123 -6.89 8.07 -9.91
CA ALA A 123 -5.72 7.90 -10.77
C ALA A 123 -5.85 6.74 -11.78
N TYR A 124 -6.73 5.79 -11.49
CA TYR A 124 -6.98 4.59 -12.30
C TYR A 124 -8.48 4.27 -12.35
N ASP A 125 -8.95 3.72 -13.46
CA ASP A 125 -10.32 3.21 -13.62
C ASP A 125 -10.54 1.92 -12.82
N GLY A 126 -9.47 1.14 -12.62
CA GLY A 126 -9.49 -0.08 -11.83
C GLY A 126 -8.16 -0.36 -11.13
N ILE A 127 -8.25 -0.85 -9.89
CA ILE A 127 -7.11 -1.31 -9.10
C ILE A 127 -7.34 -2.78 -8.75
N ILE A 128 -6.37 -3.63 -9.09
CA ILE A 128 -6.32 -5.05 -8.77
C ILE A 128 -5.22 -5.23 -7.74
N MET A 129 -5.54 -5.86 -6.62
CA MET A 129 -4.63 -6.03 -5.50
C MET A 129 -4.38 -7.51 -5.23
N ASP A 130 -3.13 -7.92 -5.44
CA ASP A 130 -2.57 -9.17 -4.93
C ASP A 130 -2.14 -8.96 -3.47
N THR A 131 -2.81 -9.63 -2.55
CA THR A 131 -2.59 -9.42 -1.12
C THR A 131 -1.55 -10.40 -0.57
N ALA A 132 -0.84 -9.96 0.47
CA ALA A 132 0.06 -10.79 1.26
C ALA A 132 -0.68 -12.00 1.90
N PRO A 133 0.02 -12.93 2.58
CA PRO A 133 -0.64 -14.00 3.32
C PRO A 133 -1.68 -13.47 4.34
N THR A 134 -2.70 -14.28 4.64
CA THR A 134 -3.95 -13.88 5.32
C THR A 134 -3.81 -12.93 6.52
N GLY A 135 -2.78 -13.11 7.36
CA GLY A 135 -2.56 -12.24 8.53
C GLY A 135 -2.27 -10.78 8.16
N HIS A 136 -1.48 -10.54 7.13
CA HIS A 136 -1.12 -9.18 6.69
C HIS A 136 -2.31 -8.51 6.00
N THR A 137 -3.08 -9.26 5.20
CA THR A 137 -4.31 -8.74 4.58
C THR A 137 -5.34 -8.31 5.61
N LEU A 138 -5.54 -9.08 6.68
CA LEU A 138 -6.47 -8.70 7.75
C LEU A 138 -6.03 -7.42 8.45
N ARG A 139 -4.74 -7.28 8.78
CA ARG A 139 -4.20 -6.04 9.35
C ARG A 139 -4.45 -4.84 8.45
N LEU A 140 -4.20 -4.97 7.14
CA LEU A 140 -4.48 -3.92 6.17
C LEU A 140 -5.95 -3.46 6.23
N MET A 141 -6.88 -4.41 6.34
CA MET A 141 -8.32 -4.11 6.44
C MET A 141 -8.71 -3.47 7.77
N GLU A 142 -7.95 -3.75 8.84
CA GLU A 142 -8.12 -3.15 10.18
C GLU A 142 -7.48 -1.77 10.32
N MET A 143 -6.63 -1.34 9.35
CA MET A 143 -5.93 -0.05 9.40
C MET A 143 -6.83 1.16 9.65
N PRO A 144 -8.02 1.30 9.03
CA PRO A 144 -8.90 2.44 9.30
C PRO A 144 -9.27 2.57 10.77
N ASP A 145 -9.60 1.45 11.43
CA ASP A 145 -9.99 1.43 12.84
C ASP A 145 -8.78 1.61 13.75
N MET A 146 -7.62 1.08 13.36
CA MET A 146 -6.38 1.31 14.09
C MET A 146 -6.03 2.79 14.08
N ILE A 147 -5.95 3.44 12.90
CA ILE A 147 -5.64 4.87 12.78
C ILE A 147 -6.63 5.72 13.61
N ARG A 148 -7.94 5.40 13.58
CA ARG A 148 -8.94 6.08 14.41
C ARG A 148 -8.61 6.04 15.90
N LYS A 149 -8.29 4.86 16.44
CA LYS A 149 -7.94 4.69 17.87
C LYS A 149 -6.69 5.47 18.25
N TRP A 150 -5.71 5.54 17.35
CA TRP A 150 -4.50 6.34 17.58
C TRP A 150 -4.80 7.84 17.65
N LEU A 151 -5.66 8.35 16.75
CA LEU A 151 -6.11 9.74 16.77
C LEU A 151 -6.88 10.06 18.06
N GLU A 152 -7.80 9.19 18.49
CA GLU A 152 -8.54 9.34 19.75
C GLU A 152 -7.60 9.40 20.98
N ALA A 153 -6.55 8.57 20.99
CA ALA A 153 -5.56 8.58 22.06
C ALA A 153 -4.71 9.87 22.09
N LEU A 154 -4.37 10.41 20.91
CA LEU A 154 -3.63 11.67 20.79
C LEU A 154 -4.48 12.89 21.17
N ASP A 155 -5.79 12.88 20.86
CA ASP A 155 -6.72 13.94 21.27
C ASP A 155 -6.98 13.96 22.78
N ALA A 156 -6.74 12.84 23.46
CA ALA A 156 -6.90 12.70 24.91
C ALA A 156 -5.66 13.12 25.72
N LEU A 157 -4.53 13.40 25.05
CA LEU A 157 -3.28 13.91 25.63
C LEU A 157 -3.22 15.45 25.55
#